data_AF-A0A1V5LLD1-F1
#
_entry.id   AF-A0A1V5LLD1-F1
#
_cell.length_a   1.000
_cell.length_b   1.000
_cell.length_c   1.000
_cell.angle_alpha   90.00
_cell.angle_beta   90.00
_cell.angle_gamma   90.00
#
_symmetry.space_group_name_H-M   'P 1'
#
loop_
_entity.id
_entity.type
_entity.pdbx_description
1 polymer ?
#
loop_
_entity_poly.entity_id
_entity_poly.type
_entity_poly.pdbx_seq_one_letter_code
_entity_poly.pdbx_strand_id
1 'polypeptide(L)'
;MGADFVIAVDIDEPLVDQPIKNFRKIGSVSKQALRIQLNAQDVEQCKDADVVIHPDTKGISLISRKKADGMRGYEAGVKAAKEMMPELKRKLAERGVLCSK
;
A
#
# COMPACT_ATOMS: atom_id res chain seq x y z
N MET A 1 -0.66 8.56 17.92
CA MET A 1 -0.22 9.76 17.16
C MET A 1 -1.38 10.76 17.20
N GLY A 2 -1.11 12.06 17.37
CA GLY A 2 -2.14 13.10 17.54
C GLY A 2 -2.47 13.87 16.27
N ALA A 3 -2.59 13.18 15.14
CA ALA A 3 -2.95 13.80 13.86
C ALA A 3 -4.47 13.89 13.71
N ASP A 4 -4.95 15.01 13.16
CA ASP A 4 -6.39 15.24 12.91
C ASP A 4 -6.89 14.54 11.64
N PHE A 5 -5.99 14.08 10.76
CA PHE A 5 -6.32 13.32 9.55
C PHE A 5 -5.14 12.43 9.15
N VAL A 6 -5.42 11.15 8.87
CA VAL A 6 -4.39 10.16 8.56
C VAL A 6 -4.62 9.56 7.17
N ILE A 7 -3.59 9.69 6.32
CA ILE A 7 -3.51 8.99 5.03
C ILE A 7 -2.49 7.88 5.19
N ALA A 8 -2.95 6.63 5.18
CA ALA A 8 -2.07 5.47 5.11
C ALA A 8 -1.71 5.19 3.66
N VAL A 9 -0.42 4.91 3.41
CA VAL A 9 0.06 4.42 2.12
C VAL A 9 0.62 3.03 2.35
N ASP A 10 -0.12 2.03 1.89
CA ASP A 10 0.27 0.63 1.95
C ASP A 10 1.00 0.28 0.66
N ILE A 11 2.27 -0.09 0.78
CA ILE A 11 3.16 -0.38 -0.36
C ILE A 11 3.40 -1.89 -0.55
N ASP A 12 2.85 -2.72 0.33
CA ASP A 12 3.07 -4.15 0.31
C ASP A 12 2.35 -4.80 -0.87
N GLU A 13 2.90 -5.91 -1.36
CA GLU A 13 2.25 -6.64 -2.44
C GLU A 13 0.96 -7.28 -1.91
N PRO A 14 -0.17 -7.22 -2.65
CA PRO A 14 -1.40 -7.85 -2.22
C PRO A 14 -1.19 -9.35 -2.01
N LEU A 15 -1.72 -9.86 -0.90
CA LEU A 15 -1.65 -11.28 -0.58
C LEU A 15 -2.57 -12.06 -1.53
N VAL A 16 -1.98 -12.66 -2.56
CA VAL A 16 -2.69 -13.46 -3.55
C VAL A 16 -2.38 -14.95 -3.40
N ASP A 17 -3.35 -15.79 -3.77
CA ASP A 17 -3.16 -17.22 -3.82
C ASP A 17 -1.98 -17.60 -4.72
N GLN A 18 -1.18 -18.53 -4.22
CA GLN A 18 0.01 -19.04 -4.91
C GLN A 18 -0.13 -20.55 -5.13
N PRO A 19 0.15 -21.05 -6.35
CA PRO A 19 0.21 -22.48 -6.60
C PRO A 19 1.21 -23.17 -5.65
N ILE A 20 0.82 -24.32 -5.09
CA ILE A 20 1.66 -25.09 -4.15
C ILE A 20 3.06 -25.39 -4.72
N LYS A 21 3.14 -25.57 -6.05
CA LYS A 21 4.39 -25.82 -6.78
C LYS A 21 5.44 -24.70 -6.57
N ASN A 22 5.01 -23.47 -6.27
CA ASN A 22 5.91 -22.33 -6.03
C ASN A 22 6.68 -22.44 -4.70
N PHE A 23 6.21 -23.27 -3.76
CA PHE A 23 6.83 -23.47 -2.44
C PHE A 23 7.95 -24.50 -2.42
N ARG A 24 8.36 -25.02 -3.59
CA ARG A 24 9.48 -25.97 -3.70
C ARG A 24 10.84 -25.29 -3.73
N LYS A 25 10.90 -23.97 -3.95
CA LYS A 25 12.14 -23.20 -4.00
C LYS A 25 12.65 -22.90 -2.59
N ILE A 26 13.96 -22.96 -2.38
CA ILE A 26 14.56 -22.58 -1.09
C ILE A 26 14.14 -21.15 -0.73
N GLY A 27 13.69 -20.95 0.50
CA GLY A 27 13.23 -19.66 1.03
C GLY A 27 11.82 -19.22 0.61
N SER A 28 11.13 -19.97 -0.24
CA SER A 28 9.78 -19.61 -0.71
C SER A 28 8.72 -19.60 0.40
N VAL A 29 8.77 -20.56 1.33
CA VAL A 29 7.85 -20.63 2.48
C VAL A 29 8.10 -19.47 3.43
N SER A 30 9.35 -19.17 3.79
CA SER A 30 9.69 -18.05 4.67
C SER A 30 9.28 -16.70 4.07
N LYS A 31 9.46 -16.51 2.76
CA LYS A 31 8.98 -15.31 2.05
C LYS A 31 7.45 -15.18 2.11
N GLN A 32 6.72 -16.29 1.97
CA GLN A 32 5.27 -16.28 2.08
C GLN A 32 4.80 -16.03 3.51
N ALA A 33 5.45 -16.61 4.52
CA ALA A 33 5.16 -16.34 5.92
C ALA A 33 5.35 -14.86 6.26
N LEU A 34 6.44 -14.24 5.78
CA LEU A 34 6.68 -12.81 5.94
C LEU A 34 5.56 -11.98 5.30
N ARG A 35 5.13 -12.31 4.08
CA ARG A 35 4.01 -11.62 3.41
C ARG A 35 2.70 -11.73 4.19
N ILE A 36 2.39 -12.90 4.74
CA ILE A 36 1.19 -13.10 5.57
C ILE A 36 1.28 -12.24 6.83
N GLN A 37 2.45 -12.20 7.49
CA GLN A 37 2.65 -11.40 8.69
C GLN A 37 2.51 -9.91 8.42
N LEU A 38 3.15 -9.40 7.35
CA LEU A 38 3.04 -7.99 6.95
C LEU A 38 1.58 -7.63 6.66
N ASN A 39 0.89 -8.42 5.84
CA ASN A 39 -0.51 -8.18 5.52
C ASN A 39 -1.42 -8.16 6.76
N ALA A 40 -1.17 -9.01 7.76
CA ALA A 40 -1.91 -8.98 9.02
C ALA A 40 -1.69 -7.68 9.80
N GLN A 41 -0.46 -7.15 9.80
CA GLN A 41 -0.12 -5.88 10.42
C GLN A 41 -0.76 -4.70 9.66
N ASP A 42 -0.71 -4.71 8.33
CA ASP A 42 -1.28 -3.66 7.50
C ASP A 42 -2.79 -3.56 7.70
N VAL A 43 -3.49 -4.70 7.74
CA VAL A 43 -4.94 -4.76 8.01
C VAL A 43 -5.29 -4.14 9.36
N GLU A 44 -4.46 -4.31 10.38
CA GLU A 44 -4.70 -3.71 11.69
C GLU A 44 -4.40 -2.21 11.68
N GLN A 45 -3.26 -1.80 11.14
CA GLN A 45 -2.79 -0.42 11.13
C GLN A 45 -3.61 0.49 10.20
N CYS A 46 -4.14 -0.06 9.10
CA CYS A 46 -4.95 0.69 8.16
C CYS A 46 -6.38 0.96 8.65
N LYS A 47 -6.87 0.29 9.70
CA LYS A 47 -8.22 0.52 10.26
C LYS A 47 -8.39 1.92 10.83
N ASP A 48 -7.32 2.47 11.38
CA ASP A 48 -7.35 3.79 12.03
C ASP A 48 -7.06 4.93 11.04
N ALA A 49 -6.80 4.60 9.77
CA ALA A 49 -6.56 5.59 8.73
C ALA A 49 -7.88 6.12 8.15
N ASP A 50 -7.93 7.42 7.89
CA ASP A 50 -9.09 8.03 7.24
C ASP A 50 -9.16 7.66 5.77
N VAL A 51 -8.00 7.53 5.12
CA VAL A 51 -7.87 7.07 3.74
C VAL A 51 -6.67 6.14 3.64
N VAL A 52 -6.84 5.04 2.93
CA VAL A 52 -5.77 4.11 2.59
C VAL A 52 -5.54 4.19 1.08
N ILE A 53 -4.30 4.46 0.68
CA ILE A 53 -3.85 4.43 -0.71
C ILE A 53 -2.97 3.20 -0.86
N HIS A 54 -3.36 2.27 -1.72
CA HIS A 54 -2.60 1.05 -1.98
C HIS A 54 -2.15 1.03 -3.46
N PRO A 55 -0.93 1.49 -3.78
CA PRO A 55 -0.42 1.49 -5.15
C PRO A 55 -0.18 0.06 -5.68
N ASP A 56 -0.34 -0.14 -6.99
CA ASP A 56 0.00 -1.42 -7.62
C ASP A 56 1.52 -1.59 -7.72
N THR A 57 2.11 -2.22 -6.71
CA THR A 57 3.54 -2.55 -6.62
C THR A 57 3.85 -3.98 -7.10
N LYS A 58 2.90 -4.66 -7.78
CA LYS A 58 3.03 -6.07 -8.14
C LYS A 58 4.33 -6.38 -8.89
N GLY A 59 5.09 -7.33 -8.36
CA GLY A 59 6.34 -7.79 -8.92
C GLY A 59 7.56 -6.94 -8.56
N ILE A 60 7.39 -5.91 -7.73
CA ILE A 60 8.49 -5.13 -7.16
C ILE A 60 8.85 -5.73 -5.80
N SER A 61 10.08 -6.22 -5.69
CA SER A 61 10.61 -6.70 -4.41
C SER A 61 10.88 -5.52 -3.47
N LEU A 62 10.49 -5.62 -2.19
CA LEU A 62 10.74 -4.61 -1.15
C LEU A 62 12.21 -4.16 -1.07
N ILE A 63 13.14 -5.10 -1.29
CA ILE A 63 14.59 -4.85 -1.27
C ILE A 63 15.20 -4.63 -2.67
N SER A 64 14.39 -4.35 -3.70
CA SER A 64 14.91 -4.13 -5.04
C SER A 64 15.81 -2.90 -5.10
N ARG A 65 16.95 -3.04 -5.77
CA ARG A 65 17.89 -1.94 -6.05
C ARG A 65 17.85 -1.50 -7.52
N LYS A 66 16.92 -2.03 -8.30
CA LYS A 66 16.80 -1.71 -9.73
C LYS A 66 16.13 -0.35 -9.89
N LYS A 67 16.79 0.55 -10.63
CA LYS A 67 16.23 1.87 -10.97
C LYS A 67 14.85 1.78 -11.65
N ALA A 68 14.67 0.79 -12.53
CA ALA A 68 13.41 0.57 -13.23
C ALA A 68 12.25 0.22 -12.27
N ASP A 69 12.51 -0.60 -11.26
CA ASP A 69 11.50 -0.97 -10.26
C ASP A 69 11.13 0.26 -9.41
N GLY A 70 12.12 1.10 -9.06
CA GLY A 70 11.86 2.35 -8.35
C GLY A 70 11.00 3.33 -9.14
N MET A 71 11.24 3.48 -10.45
CA MET A 71 10.42 4.34 -11.31
C MET A 71 8.99 3.80 -11.44
N ARG A 72 8.83 2.49 -11.64
CA ARG A 72 7.50 1.86 -11.68
C ARG A 72 6.73 2.05 -10.38
N GLY A 73 7.38 1.89 -9.23
CA GLY A 73 6.77 2.12 -7.93
C GLY A 73 6.33 3.58 -7.74
N TYR A 74 7.15 4.54 -8.18
CA TYR A 74 6.80 5.95 -8.15
C TYR A 74 5.56 6.25 -9.01
N GLU A 75 5.53 5.79 -10.26
CA GLU A 75 4.41 5.98 -11.18
C GLU A 75 3.12 5.35 -10.64
N ALA A 76 3.21 4.14 -10.07
CA ALA A 76 2.08 3.48 -9.42
C ALA A 76 1.53 4.31 -8.25
N GLY A 77 2.42 4.85 -7.40
CA GLY A 77 2.04 5.73 -6.30
C GLY A 77 1.35 7.01 -6.76
N VAL A 78 1.89 7.68 -7.78
CA VAL A 78 1.27 8.89 -8.36
C VAL A 78 -0.11 8.58 -8.93
N LYS A 79 -0.26 7.45 -9.62
CA LYS A 79 -1.54 7.01 -10.18
C LYS A 79 -2.57 6.77 -9.06
N ALA A 80 -2.24 5.94 -8.08
CA ALA A 80 -3.13 5.62 -6.97
C ALA A 80 -3.55 6.87 -6.17
N ALA A 81 -2.60 7.79 -5.92
CA ALA A 81 -2.91 9.04 -5.25
C ALA A 81 -3.85 9.96 -6.06
N LYS A 82 -3.68 10.01 -7.39
CA LYS A 82 -4.58 10.77 -8.28
C LYS A 82 -5.98 10.18 -8.30
N GLU A 83 -6.09 8.85 -8.33
CA GLU A 83 -7.37 8.13 -8.30
C GLU A 83 -8.12 8.38 -6.98
N MET A 84 -7.40 8.48 -5.86
CA MET A 84 -7.97 8.77 -4.54
C MET A 84 -8.23 10.26 -4.27
N MET A 85 -7.77 11.16 -5.14
CA MET A 85 -7.90 12.61 -4.97
C MET A 85 -9.35 13.10 -4.75
N PRO A 86 -10.37 12.57 -5.46
CA PRO A 86 -11.77 12.96 -5.20
C PRO A 86 -12.22 12.61 -3.78
N GLU A 87 -11.87 11.42 -3.29
CA GLU A 87 -12.24 10.98 -1.94
C GLU A 87 -11.49 11.75 -0.86
N LEU A 88 -10.19 11.98 -1.05
CA LEU A 88 -9.36 12.80 -0.17
C LEU A 88 -9.96 14.19 0.00
N LYS A 89 -10.32 14.85 -1.10
CA LYS A 89 -10.96 16.17 -1.07
C LYS A 89 -12.29 16.14 -0.31
N ARG A 90 -13.11 15.11 -0.53
CA ARG A 90 -14.39 14.95 0.19
C ARG A 90 -14.17 14.85 1.69
N LYS A 91 -13.30 13.95 2.15
CA LYS A 91 -13.05 13.72 3.58
C LYS A 91 -12.36 14.91 4.27
N LEU A 92 -11.46 15.60 3.57
CA LEU A 92 -10.84 16.82 4.09
C LEU A 92 -11.83 17.99 4.19
N ALA A 93 -12.80 18.09 3.26
CA ALA A 93 -13.86 19.09 3.33
C ALA A 93 -14.84 18.82 4.49
N GLU A 94 -15.20 17.55 4.72
CA GLU A 94 -16.03 17.13 5.87
C GLU A 94 -15.40 17.51 7.22
N ARG A 95 -14.07 17.55 7.29
CA ARG A 95 -13.32 18.01 8.48
C ARG A 95 -13.07 19.51 8.53
N GLY A 96 -13.57 20.28 7.56
CA GLY A 96 -13.39 21.73 7.50
C GLY A 96 -11.95 22.18 7.22
N VAL A 97 -11.07 21.27 6.78
CA VAL A 97 -9.66 21.57 6.47
C VAL A 97 -9.53 22.26 5.10
N LEU A 98 -10.42 21.94 4.17
CA LEU A 98 -10.49 22.63 2.89
C LEU A 98 -11.42 23.85 3.00
N CYS A 99 -10.83 25.04 3.00
CA CYS A 99 -11.57 26.27 2.70
C CYS A 99 -12.06 26.19 1.25
N SER A 100 -13.38 26.10 1.04
CA SER A 100 -13.96 26.40 -0.28
C SER A 100 -13.55 27.83 -0.64
N LYS A 101 -12.77 27.98 -1.70
CA LYS A 101 -12.69 29.27 -2.39
C LYS A 101 -13.88 29.42 -3.32
#